data_AF-A0A832WSV3-F1
#
_entry.id   AF-A0A832WSV3-F1
#
_cell.length_a   1.000
_cell.length_b   1.000
_cell.length_c   1.000
_cell.angle_alpha   90.00
_cell.angle_beta   90.00
_cell.angle_gamma   90.00
#
_symmetry.space_group_name_H-M   'P 1'
#
loop_
_entity.id
_entity.type
_entity.pdbx_description
1 polymer ?
#
loop_
_entity_poly.entity_id
_entity_poly.type
_entity_poly.pdbx_seq_one_letter_code
_entity_poly.pdbx_strand_id
1 'polypeptide(L)'
;MRDWLRQFRPCKVITCCFALFFFLLTITTAGIVRFAFPAGNGNEEALLWGISGTSWRIFHWYISLTFAIFLILFIILNWRWIQDKSFETICSKIEKKGKKRRK
;
A
#
# COMPACT_ATOMS: atom_id res chain seq x y z
N MET A 1 -10.51 28.34 -10.15
CA MET A 1 -10.51 27.07 -9.38
C MET A 1 -9.54 26.01 -9.95
N ARG A 2 -8.38 26.39 -10.51
CA ARG A 2 -7.39 25.42 -11.05
C ARG A 2 -6.06 25.41 -10.27
N ASP A 3 -5.88 26.33 -9.34
CA ASP A 3 -4.60 26.54 -8.65
C ASP A 3 -4.41 25.67 -7.40
N TRP A 4 -5.49 25.06 -6.89
CA TRP A 4 -5.46 24.10 -5.79
C TRP A 4 -4.64 22.84 -6.10
N LEU A 5 -4.45 22.47 -7.37
CA LEU A 5 -3.69 21.26 -7.74
C LEU A 5 -2.17 21.41 -7.58
N ARG A 6 -1.64 22.64 -7.50
CA ARG A 6 -0.19 22.88 -7.36
C ARG A 6 0.29 22.81 -5.91
N GLN A 7 -0.49 23.28 -4.95
CA GLN A 7 -0.15 23.27 -3.51
C GLN A 7 -0.03 21.84 -2.93
N PHE A 8 -0.78 20.88 -3.47
CA PHE A 8 -0.86 19.51 -2.94
C PHE A 8 0.19 18.53 -3.49
N ARG A 9 1.07 18.93 -4.41
CA ARG A 9 2.09 18.03 -4.98
C ARG A 9 3.12 17.51 -3.97
N PRO A 10 3.74 18.33 -3.10
CA PRO A 10 4.76 17.82 -2.17
C PRO A 10 4.15 16.90 -1.09
N CYS A 11 2.97 17.23 -0.55
CA CYS A 11 2.27 16.37 0.40
C CYS A 11 2.00 14.97 -0.17
N LYS A 12 1.58 14.88 -1.44
CA LYS A 12 1.32 13.59 -2.09
C LYS A 12 2.57 12.75 -2.26
N VAL A 13 3.69 13.34 -2.67
CA VAL A 13 4.97 12.63 -2.80
C VAL A 13 5.39 12.05 -1.45
N ILE A 14 5.27 12.84 -0.39
CA ILE A 14 5.58 12.41 0.98
C ILE A 14 4.69 11.21 1.38
N THR A 15 3.37 11.31 1.22
CA THR A 15 2.48 10.19 1.60
C THR A 15 2.76 8.93 0.77
N CYS A 16 3.13 9.06 -0.51
CA CYS A 16 3.55 7.93 -1.35
C CYS A 16 4.86 7.30 -0.87
N CYS A 17 5.87 8.11 -0.52
CA CYS A 17 7.14 7.62 0.01
C CYS A 17 6.94 6.82 1.30
N PHE A 18 6.12 7.34 2.23
CA PHE A 18 5.78 6.62 3.46
C PHE A 18 5.02 5.32 3.17
N ALA A 19 4.01 5.35 2.29
CA ALA A 19 3.26 4.15 1.93
C ALA A 19 4.17 3.06 1.33
N LEU A 20 5.09 3.44 0.43
CA LEU A 20 6.06 2.53 -0.17
C LEU A 20 7.02 1.96 0.88
N PHE A 21 7.51 2.80 1.79
CA PHE A 21 8.39 2.36 2.87
C PHE A 21 7.73 1.31 3.76
N PHE A 22 6.52 1.57 4.25
CA PHE A 22 5.80 0.59 5.08
C PHE A 22 5.47 -0.69 4.31
N PHE A 23 5.12 -0.58 3.03
CA PHE A 23 4.89 -1.75 2.17
C PHE A 23 6.12 -2.64 2.07
N LEU A 24 7.29 -2.05 1.81
CA LEU A 24 8.56 -2.79 1.76
C LEU A 24 8.87 -3.44 3.10
N LEU A 25 8.63 -2.74 4.21
CA LEU A 25 8.86 -3.24 5.56
C LEU A 25 7.92 -4.41 5.92
N THR A 26 6.66 -4.36 5.48
CA THR A 26 5.73 -5.50 5.62
C THR A 26 6.18 -6.70 4.80
N ILE A 27 6.64 -6.50 3.56
CA ILE A 27 7.12 -7.61 2.70
C ILE A 27 8.38 -8.25 3.26
N THR A 28 9.35 -7.47 3.70
CA THR A 28 10.61 -8.00 4.25
C THR A 28 10.33 -8.80 5.53
N THR A 29 9.50 -8.29 6.43
CA THR A 29 9.12 -9.02 7.65
C THR A 29 8.28 -10.26 7.37
N ALA A 30 7.38 -10.23 6.37
CA ALA A 30 6.66 -11.41 5.92
C ALA A 30 7.62 -12.48 5.38
N GLY A 31 8.60 -12.07 4.58
CA GLY A 31 9.65 -12.95 4.05
C GLY A 31 10.46 -13.58 5.16
N ILE A 32 10.91 -12.78 6.14
CA ILE A 32 11.64 -13.27 7.31
C ILE A 32 10.82 -14.33 8.06
N VAL A 33 9.57 -14.04 8.41
CA VAL A 33 8.72 -14.99 9.14
C VAL A 33 8.52 -16.29 8.35
N ARG A 34 8.36 -16.21 7.03
CA ARG A 34 8.07 -17.37 6.19
C ARG A 34 9.30 -18.23 5.88
N PHE A 35 10.45 -17.60 5.64
CA PHE A 35 11.66 -18.31 5.23
C PHE A 35 12.57 -18.67 6.40
N ALA A 36 12.64 -17.85 7.45
CA ALA A 36 13.47 -18.15 8.62
C ALA A 36 12.78 -19.11 9.61
N PHE A 37 11.44 -19.11 9.64
CA PHE A 37 10.65 -19.95 10.55
C PHE A 37 9.64 -20.79 9.77
N PRO A 38 10.09 -21.82 9.03
CA PRO A 38 9.18 -22.70 8.32
C PRO A 38 8.21 -23.38 9.30
N ALA A 39 6.94 -23.46 8.91
CA ALA A 39 5.91 -24.09 9.74
C ALA A 39 6.18 -25.60 9.90
N GLY A 40 6.36 -26.05 11.14
CA GLY A 40 6.57 -27.46 11.49
C GLY A 40 6.97 -27.64 12.96
N ASN A 41 6.49 -28.72 13.58
CA ASN A 41 6.79 -29.11 14.97
C ASN A 41 8.30 -29.34 15.12
N GLY A 42 9.03 -28.39 15.71
CA GLY A 42 10.45 -28.56 16.06
C GLY A 42 11.32 -27.32 15.88
N ASN A 43 10.86 -26.31 15.13
CA ASN A 43 11.62 -25.08 14.88
C ASN A 43 11.13 -23.87 15.71
N GLU A 44 10.32 -24.11 16.75
CA GLU A 44 9.81 -23.04 17.62
C GLU A 44 10.93 -22.36 18.43
N GLU A 45 12.05 -23.07 18.61
CA GLU A 45 13.27 -22.55 19.25
C GLU A 45 14.27 -21.93 18.28
N ALA A 46 13.95 -21.86 16.98
CA ALA A 46 14.80 -21.13 16.06
C ALA A 46 14.88 -19.66 16.50
N LEU A 47 16.11 -19.17 16.65
CA LEU A 47 16.41 -17.80 17.04
C LEU A 47 17.01 -17.09 15.83
N LEU A 48 16.31 -16.08 15.31
CA LEU A 48 16.88 -15.18 14.33
C LEU A 48 17.27 -13.89 15.03
N TRP A 49 18.59 -13.63 15.08
CA TRP A 49 19.17 -12.50 15.81
C TRP A 49 18.79 -12.45 17.30
N GLY A 50 18.73 -13.63 17.94
CA GLY A 50 18.36 -13.74 19.36
C GLY A 50 16.87 -13.51 19.65
N ILE A 51 16.05 -13.38 18.61
CA ILE A 51 14.60 -13.20 18.71
C ILE A 51 13.91 -14.47 18.19
N SER A 52 12.94 -14.97 18.97
CA SER A 52 12.17 -16.16 18.61
C SER A 52 11.28 -15.90 17.39
N GLY A 53 10.96 -16.96 16.64
CA GLY A 53 10.01 -16.87 15.53
C GLY A 53 8.63 -16.33 15.94
N THR A 54 8.18 -16.62 17.17
CA THR A 54 6.93 -16.08 17.72
C THR A 54 6.99 -14.57 17.90
N SER A 55 8.09 -14.04 18.43
CA SER A 55 8.29 -12.59 18.55
C SER A 55 8.36 -11.91 17.19
N TRP A 56 9.01 -12.52 16.19
CA TRP A 56 9.03 -12.01 14.81
C TRP A 56 7.64 -11.98 14.16
N ARG A 57 6.80 -12.97 14.46
CA ARG A 57 5.41 -13.05 13.96
C ARG A 57 4.50 -12.01 14.62
N ILE A 58 4.65 -11.78 15.92
CA ILE A 58 4.00 -10.65 16.63
C ILE A 58 4.49 -9.31 16.04
N PHE A 59 5.81 -9.23 15.85
CA PHE A 59 6.56 -8.32 14.98
C PHE A 59 5.78 -7.83 13.76
N HIS A 60 5.69 -8.77 12.83
CA HIS A 60 5.06 -8.62 11.54
C HIS A 60 3.57 -8.26 11.64
N TRP A 61 2.86 -8.80 12.64
CA TRP A 61 1.45 -8.48 12.86
C TRP A 61 1.23 -6.99 13.19
N TYR A 62 2.00 -6.42 14.12
CA TYR A 62 1.91 -4.99 14.45
C TYR A 62 2.23 -4.10 13.26
N ILE A 63 3.30 -4.43 12.52
CA ILE A 63 3.66 -3.70 11.29
C ILE A 63 2.51 -3.74 10.28
N SER A 64 1.93 -4.92 10.06
CA SER A 64 0.84 -5.11 9.10
C SER A 64 -0.41 -4.31 9.51
N LEU A 65 -0.71 -4.26 10.80
CA LEU A 65 -1.80 -3.45 11.33
C LEU A 65 -1.54 -1.95 11.12
N THR A 66 -0.35 -1.46 11.44
CA THR A 66 0.05 -0.07 11.19
C THR A 66 -0.02 0.28 9.71
N PHE A 67 0.47 -0.61 8.84
CA PHE A 67 0.40 -0.43 7.39
C PHE A 67 -1.05 -0.36 6.90
N ALA A 68 -1.93 -1.23 7.40
CA ALA A 68 -3.35 -1.21 7.01
C ALA A 68 -4.03 0.12 7.40
N ILE A 69 -3.79 0.61 8.62
CA ILE A 69 -4.31 1.92 9.08
C ILE A 69 -3.76 3.04 8.19
N PHE A 70 -2.45 3.03 7.90
CA PHE A 70 -1.82 4.04 7.05
C PHE A 70 -2.36 4.00 5.62
N LEU A 71 -2.65 2.82 5.09
CA LEU A 71 -3.21 2.63 3.75
C LEU A 71 -4.64 3.19 3.65
N ILE A 72 -5.45 3.03 4.70
CA ILE A 72 -6.78 3.67 4.78
C ILE A 72 -6.63 5.19 4.75
N LEU A 73 -5.75 5.75 5.60
CA LEU A 73 -5.48 7.19 5.62
C LEU A 73 -4.96 7.70 4.27
N PHE A 74 -4.07 6.94 3.62
CA PHE A 74 -3.55 7.25 2.29
C PHE A 74 -4.67 7.34 1.26
N ILE A 75 -5.62 6.39 1.27
CA ILE A 75 -6.77 6.41 0.35
C ILE A 75 -7.68 7.60 0.63
N ILE A 76 -8.01 7.88 1.89
CA ILE A 76 -8.89 9.00 2.26
C ILE A 76 -8.29 10.33 1.79
N LEU A 77 -6.99 10.55 2.06
CA LEU A 77 -6.29 11.79 1.66
C LEU A 77 -6.19 11.93 0.14
N ASN A 78 -6.09 10.82 -0.60
CA ASN A 78 -5.97 10.82 -2.05
C ASN A 78 -7.32 10.64 -2.78
N TRP A 79 -8.44 10.53 -2.05
CA TRP A 79 -9.76 10.19 -2.59
C TRP A 79 -10.22 11.14 -3.70
N ARG A 80 -9.97 12.45 -3.54
CA ARG A 80 -10.34 13.46 -4.56
C ARG A 80 -9.64 13.23 -5.89
N TRP A 81 -8.37 12.81 -5.87
CA TRP A 81 -7.64 12.48 -7.10
C TRP A 81 -8.17 11.21 -7.76
N ILE A 82 -8.55 10.21 -6.96
CA ILE A 82 -9.15 8.97 -7.47
C ILE A 82 -10.46 9.28 -8.20
N GLN A 83 -11.30 10.14 -7.62
CA GLN A 83 -12.54 10.59 -8.28
C GLN A 83 -12.23 11.29 -9.60
N ASP A 84 -11.37 12.33 -9.59
CA ASP A 84 -11.04 13.10 -10.80
C ASP A 84 -10.54 12.20 -11.94
N LYS A 85 -9.61 11.28 -11.64
CA LYS A 85 -9.04 10.38 -12.66
C LYS A 85 -10.02 9.30 -13.14
N SER A 86 -10.89 8.83 -12.26
CA SER A 86 -11.92 7.85 -12.63
C SER A 86 -12.94 8.47 -13.60
N PHE A 87 -13.37 9.71 -13.34
CA PHE A 87 -14.27 10.44 -14.23
C PHE A 87 -13.64 10.71 -15.61
N GLU A 88 -12.38 11.16 -15.68
CA GLU A 88 -11.66 11.35 -16.95
C GLU A 88 -11.62 10.05 -17.79
N THR A 89 -11.37 8.92 -17.13
CA THR A 89 -11.30 7.61 -17.80
C THR A 89 -12.66 7.16 -18.34
N ILE A 90 -13.75 7.43 -17.60
CA ILE A 90 -15.10 7.09 -18.03
C ILE A 90 -15.55 7.98 -19.20
N CYS A 91 -15.35 9.31 -19.10
CA CYS A 91 -15.71 10.24 -20.17
C CYS A 91 -14.98 9.95 -21.48
N SER A 92 -13.67 9.68 -21.42
CA SER A 92 -12.89 9.32 -22.61
C SER A 92 -13.34 8.00 -23.25
N LYS A 93 -13.77 7.01 -22.44
CA LYS A 93 -14.38 5.78 -22.97
C LYS A 93 -15.71 6.05 -23.67
N ILE A 94 -16.56 6.90 -23.10
CA ILE A 94 -17.86 7.28 -23.69
C ILE A 94 -17.65 7.99 -25.03
N GLU A 95 -16.73 8.95 -25.10
CA GLU A 95 -16.43 9.70 -26.33
C GLU A 95 -15.94 8.76 -27.45
N LYS A 96 -15.01 7.85 -27.15
CA LYS A 96 -14.51 6.85 -28.11
C LYS A 96 -15.62 5.92 -28.61
N LYS A 97 -16.52 5.49 -27.72
CA LYS A 97 -17.66 4.63 -28.07
C LYS A 97 -18.66 5.37 -28.98
N GLY A 98 -18.88 6.66 -28.73
CA GLY A 98 -19.71 7.54 -29.57
C GLY A 98 -19.12 7.74 -30.97
N LYS A 99 -17.81 7.99 -31.09
CA LYS A 99 -17.12 8.10 -32.39
C LYS A 99 -17.16 6.81 -33.20
N LYS A 100 -17.03 5.64 -32.55
CA LYS A 100 -17.10 4.33 -33.23
C LYS A 100 -18.50 4.01 -33.76
N ARG A 101 -19.58 4.53 -33.16
CA ARG A 101 -20.95 4.36 -33.65
C ARG A 101 -21.34 5.31 -34.78
N ARG A 102 -20.59 6.40 -34.99
CA ARG A 102 -20.83 7.38 -36.05
C ARG A 102 -20.04 7.10 -37.33
N LYS A 103 -19.16 6.09 -37.33
CA LYS A 103 -18.49 5.55 -38.51
C LYS A 103 -19.12 4.22 -38.85
#